data_AF-A0A7X9IRC1-F1
#
_entry.id   AF-A0A7X9IRC1-F1
#
_cell.length_a   1.000
_cell.length_b   1.000
_cell.length_c   1.000
_cell.angle_alpha   90.00
_cell.angle_beta   90.00
_cell.angle_gamma   90.00
#
_symmetry.space_group_name_H-M   'P 1'
#
loop_
_entity.id
_entity.type
_entity.pdbx_description
1 polymer ?
#
loop_
_entity_poly.entity_id
_entity_poly.type
_entity_poly.pdbx_seq_one_letter_code
_entity_poly.pdbx_strand_id
1 'polypeptide(L)'
;MKKNITIFISVLLILIFVLQISAQDPKSLFIQAIKKQQAMFPKSFSCNIASTIFTDFLSQLPPDAFSKQLKDIVIILKVENGKVNINIDGIKPEYIDFALSYFNIYTELLSYIFISEEELNKQFENYTISQDKNVFILKDDAQLVSYNFVFVNNLIYQVSFFQDNSKKMDINIQYFTYKNYQLVKSINITNFDDKGNKKENIVINFSKYQF
;
A
#
# COMPACT_ATOMS: atom_id res chain seq x y z
N MET A 1 -8.47 -53.15 16.65
CA MET A 1 -9.46 -52.37 15.87
C MET A 1 -9.47 -50.87 16.20
N LYS A 2 -9.49 -50.43 17.48
CA LYS A 2 -9.55 -48.99 17.83
C LYS A 2 -8.41 -48.11 17.25
N LYS A 3 -7.15 -48.57 17.22
CA LYS A 3 -6.01 -47.80 16.68
C LYS A 3 -6.10 -47.51 15.18
N ASN A 4 -6.69 -48.41 14.39
CA ASN A 4 -6.79 -48.24 12.93
C ASN A 4 -7.86 -47.20 12.56
N ILE A 5 -8.92 -47.10 13.38
CA ILE A 5 -9.98 -46.10 13.21
C ILE A 5 -9.43 -44.70 13.50
N THR A 6 -8.61 -44.54 14.54
CA THR A 6 -8.02 -43.24 14.90
C THR A 6 -7.10 -42.70 13.81
N ILE A 7 -6.21 -43.54 13.24
CA ILE A 7 -5.30 -43.14 12.16
C ILE A 7 -6.10 -42.74 10.91
N PHE A 8 -7.15 -43.48 10.57
CA PHE A 8 -8.01 -43.17 9.42
C PHE A 8 -8.71 -41.81 9.59
N ILE A 9 -9.26 -41.53 10.78
CA ILE A 9 -9.88 -40.22 11.09
C ILE A 9 -8.86 -39.09 10.99
N SER A 10 -7.63 -39.27 11.50
CA SER A 10 -6.58 -38.26 11.43
C SER A 10 -6.15 -37.96 9.99
N VAL A 11 -5.99 -38.99 9.15
CA VAL A 11 -5.68 -38.83 7.72
C VAL A 11 -6.83 -38.13 6.99
N LEU A 12 -8.08 -38.48 7.30
CA LEU A 12 -9.27 -37.86 6.71
C LEU A 12 -9.39 -36.38 7.09
N LEU A 13 -9.12 -36.03 8.36
CA LEU A 13 -9.11 -34.66 8.85
C LEU A 13 -8.02 -33.82 8.14
N ILE A 14 -6.82 -34.38 7.95
CA ILE A 14 -5.74 -33.71 7.22
C ILE A 14 -6.14 -33.50 5.75
N LEU A 15 -6.75 -34.49 5.10
CA LEU A 15 -7.25 -34.39 3.73
C LEU A 15 -8.35 -33.33 3.56
N ILE A 16 -9.30 -33.25 4.50
CA ILE A 16 -10.34 -32.21 4.50
C ILE A 16 -9.70 -30.82 4.70
N PHE A 17 -8.73 -30.71 5.59
CA PHE A 17 -8.02 -29.44 5.83
C PHE A 17 -7.24 -28.99 4.59
N VAL A 18 -6.57 -29.92 3.89
CA VAL A 18 -5.86 -29.65 2.63
C VAL A 18 -6.84 -29.24 1.52
N LEU A 19 -8.00 -29.91 1.41
CA LEU A 19 -9.04 -29.59 0.42
C LEU A 19 -9.68 -28.21 0.66
N GLN A 20 -9.91 -27.83 1.92
CA GLN A 20 -10.44 -26.50 2.28
C GLN A 20 -9.45 -25.38 1.96
N ILE A 21 -8.14 -25.61 2.11
CA ILE A 21 -7.10 -24.64 1.74
C ILE A 21 -7.03 -24.44 0.22
N SER A 22 -7.24 -25.50 -0.57
CA SER A 22 -7.27 -25.41 -2.05
C SER A 22 -8.56 -24.83 -2.64
N ALA A 23 -9.59 -24.60 -1.82
CA ALA A 23 -10.91 -24.15 -2.25
C ALA A 23 -11.29 -22.73 -1.78
N GLN A 24 -10.39 -22.01 -1.08
CA GLN A 24 -10.66 -20.62 -0.75
C GLN A 24 -10.53 -19.74 -1.99
N ASP A 25 -11.54 -18.91 -2.23
CA ASP A 25 -11.53 -18.00 -3.37
C ASP A 25 -10.40 -16.96 -3.19
N PRO A 26 -9.69 -16.57 -4.26
CA PRO A 26 -8.57 -15.63 -4.16
C PRO A 26 -8.93 -14.27 -3.56
N LYS A 27 -10.18 -13.81 -3.72
CA LYS A 27 -10.64 -12.55 -3.14
C LYS A 27 -10.72 -12.64 -1.61
N SER A 28 -11.26 -13.72 -1.06
CA SER A 28 -11.22 -13.98 0.38
C SER A 28 -9.79 -14.09 0.92
N LEU A 29 -8.89 -14.78 0.21
CA LEU A 29 -7.49 -14.89 0.62
C LEU A 29 -6.78 -13.53 0.62
N PHE A 30 -7.04 -12.69 -0.38
CA PHE A 30 -6.51 -11.34 -0.45
C PHE A 30 -7.03 -10.48 0.70
N ILE A 31 -8.34 -10.50 0.95
CA ILE A 31 -8.96 -9.79 2.08
C ILE A 31 -8.35 -10.24 3.41
N GLN A 32 -8.14 -11.55 3.61
CA GLN A 32 -7.48 -12.07 4.81
C GLN A 32 -6.03 -11.57 4.94
N ALA A 33 -5.28 -11.51 3.84
CA ALA A 33 -3.91 -10.99 3.84
C ALA A 33 -3.88 -9.51 4.26
N ILE A 34 -4.80 -8.71 3.73
CA ILE A 34 -4.94 -7.29 4.10
C ILE A 34 -5.33 -7.14 5.58
N LYS A 35 -6.31 -7.91 6.09
CA LYS A 35 -6.67 -7.90 7.51
C LYS A 35 -5.48 -8.20 8.42
N LYS A 36 -4.68 -9.21 8.06
CA LYS A 36 -3.48 -9.57 8.80
C LYS A 36 -2.47 -8.43 8.80
N GLN A 37 -2.24 -7.80 7.65
CA GLN A 37 -1.39 -6.62 7.54
C GLN A 37 -1.88 -5.46 8.43
N GLN A 38 -3.17 -5.14 8.36
CA GLN A 38 -3.75 -4.02 9.11
C GLN A 38 -3.58 -4.17 10.62
N ALA A 39 -3.70 -5.40 11.12
CA ALA A 39 -3.47 -5.71 12.53
C ALA A 39 -2.02 -5.47 12.99
N MET A 40 -1.06 -5.32 12.05
CA MET A 40 0.34 -5.00 12.35
C MET A 40 0.60 -3.50 12.44
N PHE A 41 -0.35 -2.64 12.05
CA PHE A 41 -0.25 -1.19 12.19
C PHE A 41 -1.02 -0.67 13.42
N PRO A 42 -0.66 0.50 13.96
CA PRO A 42 -1.52 1.22 14.90
C PRO A 42 -2.85 1.60 14.22
N LYS A 43 -3.94 1.66 15.01
CA LYS A 43 -5.25 2.13 14.50
C LYS A 43 -5.16 3.56 13.95
N SER A 44 -4.42 4.41 14.64
CA SER A 44 -4.16 5.78 14.24
C SER A 44 -2.69 6.10 14.45
N PHE A 45 -2.10 6.84 13.51
CA PHE A 45 -0.76 7.40 13.67
C PHE A 45 -0.57 8.59 12.73
N SER A 46 0.42 9.43 13.04
CA SER A 46 0.95 10.41 12.11
C SER A 46 2.45 10.24 11.95
N CYS A 47 2.99 10.66 10.82
CA CYS A 47 4.43 10.69 10.58
C CYS A 47 4.78 11.76 9.55
N ASN A 48 6.02 12.21 9.58
CA ASN A 48 6.56 13.10 8.55
C ASN A 48 6.96 12.27 7.34
N ILE A 49 6.61 12.75 6.15
CA ILE A 49 7.08 12.19 4.88
C ILE A 49 7.98 13.18 4.15
N ALA A 50 9.01 12.68 3.49
CA ALA A 50 9.94 13.49 2.73
C ALA A 50 10.38 12.79 1.44
N SER A 51 10.47 13.54 0.36
CA SER A 51 11.03 13.13 -0.93
C SER A 51 11.54 14.36 -1.66
N THR A 52 12.56 14.20 -2.51
CA THR A 52 13.07 15.30 -3.34
C THR A 52 11.97 15.85 -4.24
N ILE A 53 11.15 14.97 -4.83
CA ILE A 53 10.05 15.37 -5.71
C ILE A 53 9.00 16.22 -4.99
N PHE A 54 8.78 15.99 -3.70
CA PHE A 54 7.86 16.80 -2.90
C PHE A 54 8.42 18.20 -2.69
N THR A 55 9.71 18.31 -2.40
CA THR A 55 10.38 19.61 -2.30
C THR A 55 10.36 20.35 -3.65
N ASP A 56 10.60 19.63 -4.75
CA ASP A 56 10.57 20.20 -6.11
C ASP A 56 9.17 20.71 -6.47
N PHE A 57 8.10 19.96 -6.17
CA PHE A 57 6.73 20.44 -6.39
C PHE A 57 6.41 21.67 -5.56
N LEU A 58 6.76 21.64 -4.27
CA LEU A 58 6.53 22.79 -3.40
C LEU A 58 7.28 24.02 -3.92
N SER A 59 8.48 23.88 -4.48
CA SER A 59 9.25 24.99 -5.04
C SER A 59 8.59 25.71 -6.24
N GLN A 60 7.56 25.11 -6.85
CA GLN A 60 6.78 25.72 -7.94
C GLN A 60 5.74 26.74 -7.44
N LEU A 61 5.45 26.75 -6.13
CA LEU A 61 4.56 27.73 -5.52
C LEU A 61 5.23 29.11 -5.47
N PRO A 62 4.44 30.21 -5.56
CA PRO A 62 5.01 31.54 -5.46
C PRO A 62 5.60 31.77 -4.05
N PRO A 63 6.67 32.57 -3.89
CA PRO A 63 7.37 32.72 -2.61
C PRO A 63 6.49 33.20 -1.45
N ASP A 64 5.43 33.95 -1.74
CA ASP A 64 4.46 34.43 -0.76
C ASP A 64 3.46 33.35 -0.32
N ALA A 65 3.43 32.17 -0.94
CA ALA A 65 2.61 31.04 -0.52
C ALA A 65 3.07 30.39 0.79
N PHE A 66 4.30 30.67 1.23
CA PHE A 66 4.89 30.02 2.38
C PHE A 66 4.80 30.87 3.66
N SER A 67 4.45 30.23 4.77
CA SER A 67 4.54 30.80 6.13
C SER A 67 5.83 30.41 6.85
N LYS A 68 6.63 29.53 6.25
CA LYS A 68 7.95 29.05 6.71
C LYS A 68 8.93 29.04 5.54
N GLN A 69 10.24 28.90 5.80
CA GLN A 69 11.19 28.65 4.72
C GLN A 69 10.92 27.28 4.09
N LEU A 70 11.16 27.12 2.78
CA LEU A 70 10.89 25.86 2.05
C LEU A 70 11.52 24.62 2.74
N LYS A 71 12.74 24.76 3.28
CA LYS A 71 13.44 23.69 4.02
C LYS A 71 12.79 23.29 5.35
N ASP A 72 11.93 24.15 5.89
CA ASP A 72 11.25 23.98 7.18
C ASP A 72 9.79 23.56 6.99
N ILE A 73 9.33 23.38 5.75
CA ILE A 73 8.01 22.84 5.44
C ILE A 73 7.97 21.37 5.83
N VAL A 74 6.91 20.98 6.50
CA VAL A 74 6.71 19.60 6.96
C VAL A 74 5.47 19.02 6.30
N ILE A 75 5.65 17.93 5.57
CA ILE A 75 4.55 17.14 5.01
C ILE A 75 4.26 16.02 5.99
N ILE A 76 3.01 15.95 6.45
CA ILE A 76 2.55 15.05 7.50
C ILE A 76 1.56 14.08 6.89
N LEU A 77 1.88 12.80 6.93
CA LEU A 77 0.94 11.72 6.66
C LEU A 77 0.18 11.42 7.95
N LYS A 78 -1.14 11.41 7.88
CA LYS A 78 -2.03 10.94 8.94
C LYS A 78 -2.76 9.70 8.44
N VAL A 79 -2.77 8.66 9.28
CA VAL A 79 -3.53 7.45 9.02
C VAL A 79 -4.46 7.22 10.19
N GLU A 80 -5.75 7.06 9.89
CA GLU A 80 -6.79 6.80 10.88
C GLU A 80 -7.72 5.71 10.36
N ASN A 81 -7.76 4.57 11.05
CA ASN A 81 -8.54 3.39 10.67
C ASN A 81 -8.30 2.96 9.20
N GLY A 82 -7.05 3.07 8.75
CA GLY A 82 -6.63 2.75 7.37
C GLY A 82 -6.94 3.83 6.33
N LYS A 83 -7.56 4.94 6.72
CA LYS A 83 -7.74 6.11 5.85
C LYS A 83 -6.52 6.99 5.89
N VAL A 84 -5.98 7.32 4.73
CA VAL A 84 -4.78 8.15 4.57
C VAL A 84 -5.16 9.59 4.26
N ASN A 85 -4.48 10.54 4.90
CA ASN A 85 -4.59 11.96 4.62
C ASN A 85 -3.19 12.61 4.69
N ILE A 86 -2.94 13.61 3.84
CA ILE A 86 -1.72 14.39 3.86
C ILE A 86 -2.08 15.81 4.28
N ASN A 87 -1.35 16.32 5.27
CA ASN A 87 -1.36 17.71 5.68
C ASN A 87 0.00 18.33 5.41
N ILE A 88 0.05 19.63 5.12
CA ILE A 88 1.30 20.36 4.91
C ILE A 88 1.35 21.53 5.89
N ASP A 89 2.37 21.56 6.73
CA ASP A 89 2.66 22.63 7.66
C ASP A 89 3.74 23.55 7.07
N GLY A 90 3.46 24.85 7.00
CA GLY A 90 4.33 25.87 6.42
C GLY A 90 3.82 26.51 5.13
N ILE A 91 2.61 26.16 4.68
CA ILE A 91 1.91 26.78 3.53
C ILE A 91 0.73 27.60 4.06
N LYS A 92 0.48 28.76 3.46
CA LYS A 92 -0.66 29.61 3.82
C LYS A 92 -1.99 28.98 3.37
N PRO A 93 -3.10 29.19 4.10
CA PRO A 93 -4.39 28.55 3.81
C PRO A 93 -4.88 28.72 2.37
N GLU A 94 -4.66 29.88 1.76
CA GLU A 94 -5.11 30.18 0.39
C GLU A 94 -4.39 29.38 -0.70
N TYR A 95 -3.25 28.74 -0.39
CA TYR A 95 -2.50 27.89 -1.31
C TYR A 95 -2.56 26.39 -0.95
N ILE A 96 -3.21 26.01 0.16
CA ILE A 96 -3.13 24.64 0.68
C ILE A 96 -3.76 23.63 -0.27
N ASP A 97 -4.93 23.94 -0.84
CA ASP A 97 -5.64 23.03 -1.74
C ASP A 97 -4.83 22.78 -3.02
N PHE A 98 -4.21 23.84 -3.54
CA PHE A 98 -3.33 23.72 -4.69
C PHE A 98 -2.09 22.89 -4.37
N ALA A 99 -1.46 23.12 -3.22
CA ALA A 99 -0.31 22.32 -2.77
C ALA A 99 -0.70 20.84 -2.61
N LEU A 100 -1.83 20.55 -1.98
CA LEU A 100 -2.32 19.18 -1.77
C LEU A 100 -2.63 18.46 -3.09
N SER A 101 -3.04 19.18 -4.15
CA SER A 101 -3.32 18.58 -5.45
C SER A 101 -2.13 17.83 -6.07
N TYR A 102 -0.89 18.28 -5.79
CA TYR A 102 0.34 17.61 -6.24
C TYR A 102 0.60 16.27 -5.53
N PHE A 103 0.01 16.08 -4.35
CA PHE A 103 0.19 14.89 -3.55
C PHE A 103 -0.86 13.82 -3.83
N ASN A 104 -1.95 14.14 -4.55
CA ASN A 104 -3.08 13.23 -4.74
C ASN A 104 -2.67 11.83 -5.22
N ILE A 105 -1.81 11.75 -6.24
CA ILE A 105 -1.32 10.47 -6.78
C ILE A 105 -0.56 9.68 -5.70
N TYR A 106 0.26 10.35 -4.88
CA TYR A 106 0.99 9.70 -3.80
C TYR A 106 0.07 9.31 -2.64
N THR A 107 -0.93 10.13 -2.31
CA THR A 107 -1.95 9.80 -1.30
C THR A 107 -2.70 8.54 -1.69
N GLU A 108 -3.09 8.40 -2.96
CA GLU A 108 -3.73 7.20 -3.49
C GLU A 108 -2.80 5.98 -3.37
N LEU A 109 -1.54 6.11 -3.79
CA LEU A 109 -0.54 5.04 -3.67
C LEU A 109 -0.33 4.59 -2.22
N LEU A 110 -0.21 5.55 -1.30
CA LEU A 110 -0.06 5.28 0.13
C LEU A 110 -1.34 4.65 0.71
N SER A 111 -2.50 5.00 0.18
CA SER A 111 -3.77 4.40 0.59
C SER A 111 -3.79 2.91 0.35
N TYR A 112 -3.20 2.39 -0.73
CA TYR A 112 -3.10 0.93 -0.95
C TYR A 112 -2.26 0.19 0.10
N ILE A 113 -1.31 0.87 0.74
CA ILE A 113 -0.46 0.27 1.78
C ILE A 113 -1.21 0.19 3.11
N PHE A 114 -2.05 1.19 3.41
CA PHE A 114 -2.79 1.25 4.67
C PHE A 114 -4.27 0.85 4.54
N ILE A 115 -4.67 0.38 3.35
CA ILE A 115 -6.06 0.18 2.96
C ILE A 115 -6.84 -0.65 3.97
N SER A 116 -8.05 -0.17 4.31
CA SER A 116 -8.99 -0.91 5.14
C SER A 116 -9.77 -1.94 4.36
N GLU A 117 -10.24 -2.99 5.04
CA GLU A 117 -11.20 -3.93 4.46
C GLU A 117 -12.39 -3.18 3.83
N GLU A 118 -12.89 -2.16 4.52
CA GLU A 118 -14.03 -1.37 4.05
C GLU A 118 -13.71 -0.64 2.74
N GLU A 119 -12.56 0.03 2.67
CA GLU A 119 -12.13 0.74 1.45
C GLU A 119 -11.77 -0.23 0.32
N LEU A 120 -11.25 -1.41 0.66
CA LEU A 120 -10.90 -2.45 -0.30
C LEU A 120 -12.13 -3.03 -0.98
N ASN A 121 -13.21 -3.28 -0.24
CA ASN A 121 -14.46 -3.78 -0.82
C ASN A 121 -15.11 -2.76 -1.77
N LYS A 122 -14.99 -1.46 -1.48
CA LYS A 122 -15.52 -0.39 -2.34
C LYS A 122 -14.66 -0.18 -3.60
N GLN A 123 -13.34 -0.08 -3.45
CA GLN A 123 -12.44 0.25 -4.56
C GLN A 123 -12.29 -0.90 -5.57
N PHE A 124 -12.38 -2.15 -5.12
CA PHE A 124 -12.12 -3.33 -5.95
C PHE A 124 -13.36 -4.20 -6.16
N GLU A 125 -14.56 -3.63 -6.03
CA GLU A 125 -15.82 -4.35 -6.29
C GLU A 125 -15.82 -4.96 -7.70
N ASN A 126 -15.33 -4.20 -8.68
CA ASN A 126 -15.31 -4.56 -10.11
C ASN A 126 -14.06 -5.33 -10.54
N TYR A 127 -13.11 -5.60 -9.64
CA TYR A 127 -11.86 -6.25 -9.99
C TYR A 127 -11.97 -7.78 -9.89
N THR A 128 -11.45 -8.47 -10.89
CA THR A 128 -11.19 -9.90 -10.82
C THR A 128 -9.90 -10.11 -10.03
N ILE A 129 -9.96 -10.92 -8.97
CA ILE A 129 -8.80 -11.25 -8.15
C ILE A 129 -8.37 -12.69 -8.45
N SER A 130 -7.09 -12.86 -8.78
CA SER A 130 -6.45 -14.17 -8.87
C SER A 130 -5.20 -14.22 -8.00
N GLN A 131 -4.69 -15.41 -7.74
CA GLN A 131 -3.48 -15.61 -6.95
C GLN A 131 -2.53 -16.54 -7.71
N ASP A 132 -1.28 -16.11 -7.85
CA ASP A 132 -0.16 -16.94 -8.32
C ASP A 132 0.93 -16.93 -7.24
N LYS A 133 1.12 -18.09 -6.59
CA LYS A 133 2.01 -18.25 -5.42
C LYS A 133 1.69 -17.22 -4.33
N ASN A 134 2.60 -16.28 -4.09
CA ASN A 134 2.49 -15.24 -3.05
C ASN A 134 2.05 -13.88 -3.62
N VAL A 135 1.58 -13.87 -4.87
CA VAL A 135 1.19 -12.67 -5.60
C VAL A 135 -0.31 -12.69 -5.80
N PHE A 136 -0.99 -11.65 -5.33
CA PHE A 136 -2.38 -11.39 -5.69
C PHE A 136 -2.43 -10.47 -6.89
N ILE A 137 -3.17 -10.87 -7.92
CA ILE A 137 -3.31 -10.13 -9.18
C ILE A 137 -4.74 -9.61 -9.21
N LEU A 138 -4.89 -8.30 -9.17
CA LEU A 138 -6.17 -7.60 -9.28
C LEU A 138 -6.27 -7.03 -10.70
N LYS A 139 -7.26 -7.46 -11.48
CA LYS A 139 -7.48 -6.98 -12.85
C LYS A 139 -8.82 -6.27 -13.00
N ASP A 140 -8.81 -5.12 -13.63
CA ASP A 140 -10.00 -4.51 -14.23
C ASP A 140 -9.89 -4.69 -15.74
N ASP A 141 -10.62 -5.69 -16.26
CA ASP A 141 -10.59 -6.07 -17.66
C ASP A 141 -11.22 -5.00 -18.56
N ALA A 142 -12.09 -4.13 -18.03
CA ALA A 142 -12.69 -3.04 -18.80
C ALA A 142 -11.69 -1.91 -19.06
N GLN A 143 -10.78 -1.67 -18.11
CA GLN A 143 -9.77 -0.61 -18.20
C GLN A 143 -8.40 -1.12 -18.63
N LEU A 144 -8.23 -2.44 -18.84
CA LEU A 144 -6.94 -3.08 -19.15
C LEU A 144 -5.84 -2.74 -18.14
N VAL A 145 -6.23 -2.53 -16.88
CA VAL A 145 -5.32 -2.26 -15.76
C VAL A 145 -5.20 -3.46 -14.85
N SER A 146 -4.01 -3.66 -14.28
CA SER A 146 -3.83 -4.66 -13.23
C SER A 146 -2.78 -4.27 -12.21
N TYR A 147 -2.98 -4.78 -11.00
CA TYR A 147 -2.09 -4.60 -9.85
C TYR A 147 -1.63 -5.95 -9.33
N ASN A 148 -0.33 -6.10 -9.14
CA ASN A 148 0.26 -7.29 -8.53
C ASN A 148 0.76 -6.94 -7.13
N PHE A 149 0.13 -7.52 -6.11
CA PHE A 149 0.51 -7.36 -4.70
C PHE A 149 1.32 -8.56 -4.23
N VAL A 150 2.56 -8.31 -3.82
CA VAL A 150 3.45 -9.33 -3.25
C VAL A 150 3.47 -9.18 -1.74
N PHE A 151 3.10 -10.24 -1.03
CA PHE A 151 3.15 -10.27 0.43
C PHE A 151 4.37 -11.05 0.93
N VAL A 152 5.07 -10.49 1.91
CA VAL A 152 6.14 -11.15 2.67
C VAL A 152 5.85 -10.96 4.15
N ASN A 153 5.78 -12.05 4.92
CA ASN A 153 5.47 -12.01 6.35
C ASN A 153 4.17 -11.24 6.71
N ASN A 154 3.12 -11.41 5.90
CA ASN A 154 1.84 -10.70 5.99
C ASN A 154 1.90 -9.18 5.75
N LEU A 155 2.97 -8.65 5.18
CA LEU A 155 3.08 -7.26 4.75
C LEU A 155 3.19 -7.19 3.23
N ILE A 156 2.55 -6.22 2.60
CA ILE A 156 2.74 -5.87 1.19
C ILE A 156 4.19 -5.40 1.08
N TYR A 157 5.02 -6.22 0.46
CA TYR A 157 6.41 -5.89 0.20
C TYR A 157 6.55 -5.08 -1.09
N GLN A 158 5.71 -5.40 -2.08
CA GLN A 158 5.77 -4.80 -3.40
C GLN A 158 4.38 -4.70 -4.03
N VAL A 159 4.15 -3.62 -4.77
CA VAL A 159 2.99 -3.45 -5.65
C VAL A 159 3.49 -3.06 -7.04
N SER A 160 3.17 -3.85 -8.06
CA SER A 160 3.42 -3.46 -9.46
C SER A 160 2.12 -3.08 -10.15
N PHE A 161 2.10 -1.97 -10.86
CA PHE A 161 0.99 -1.52 -11.69
C PHE A 161 1.29 -1.77 -13.17
N PHE A 162 0.29 -2.30 -13.88
CA PHE A 162 0.34 -2.58 -15.31
C PHE A 162 -0.86 -1.92 -15.99
N GLN A 163 -0.61 -1.40 -17.18
CA GLN A 163 -1.63 -0.89 -18.10
C GLN A 163 -1.30 -1.41 -19.50
N ASP A 164 -2.31 -1.91 -20.22
CA ASP A 164 -2.13 -2.53 -21.54
C ASP A 164 -1.07 -3.63 -21.53
N ASN A 165 -1.08 -4.46 -20.47
CA ASN A 165 -0.12 -5.52 -20.19
C ASN A 165 1.36 -5.07 -20.02
N SER A 166 1.62 -3.77 -20.02
CA SER A 166 2.96 -3.21 -19.82
C SER A 166 3.11 -2.74 -18.38
N LYS A 167 4.20 -3.13 -17.72
CA LYS A 167 4.51 -2.62 -16.37
C LYS A 167 4.78 -1.13 -16.46
N LYS A 168 4.02 -0.32 -15.74
CA LYS A 168 4.18 1.14 -15.71
C LYS A 168 4.87 1.63 -14.44
N MET A 169 4.68 0.91 -13.34
CA MET A 169 5.23 1.32 -12.05
C MET A 169 5.50 0.11 -11.15
N ASP A 170 6.54 0.22 -10.33
CA ASP A 170 6.86 -0.73 -9.28
C ASP A 170 7.13 -0.01 -7.96
N ILE A 171 6.42 -0.42 -6.91
CA ILE A 171 6.47 0.19 -5.58
C ILE A 171 7.05 -0.84 -4.64
N ASN A 172 8.18 -0.55 -4.02
CA ASN A 172 8.84 -1.42 -3.05
C ASN A 172 8.82 -0.77 -1.68
N ILE A 173 8.37 -1.51 -0.66
CA ILE A 173 8.09 -0.97 0.66
C ILE A 173 9.05 -1.58 1.67
N GLN A 174 9.73 -0.73 2.43
CA GLN A 174 10.59 -1.14 3.52
C GLN A 174 9.93 -0.84 4.84
N TYR A 175 9.96 -1.81 5.74
CA TYR A 175 9.38 -1.73 7.07
C TYR A 175 10.46 -1.77 8.16
N PHE A 176 10.08 -1.32 9.36
CA PHE A 176 10.81 -1.57 10.59
C PHE A 176 9.85 -1.90 11.72
N THR A 177 10.33 -2.70 12.67
CA THR A 177 9.57 -3.03 13.87
C THR A 177 9.77 -1.94 14.93
N TYR A 178 8.66 -1.40 15.46
CA TYR A 178 8.68 -0.53 16.64
C TYR A 178 7.62 -1.01 17.63
N LYS A 179 8.07 -1.40 18.83
CA LYS A 179 7.23 -2.11 19.80
C LYS A 179 6.59 -3.34 19.13
N ASN A 180 5.26 -3.44 19.14
CA ASN A 180 4.48 -4.50 18.51
C ASN A 180 3.94 -4.14 17.11
N TYR A 181 4.39 -3.02 16.52
CA TYR A 181 3.92 -2.54 15.22
C TYR A 181 4.97 -2.70 14.11
N GLN A 182 4.50 -2.86 12.88
CA GLN A 182 5.28 -2.73 11.65
C GLN A 182 5.04 -1.35 11.06
N LEU A 183 6.07 -0.52 11.00
CA LEU A 183 5.96 0.84 10.47
C LEU A 183 6.73 0.95 9.16
N VAL A 184 6.24 1.80 8.25
CA VAL A 184 6.93 2.04 6.99
C VAL A 184 8.18 2.88 7.25
N LYS A 185 9.34 2.43 6.77
CA LYS A 185 10.58 3.20 6.82
C LYS A 185 10.70 4.08 5.57
N SER A 186 10.48 3.47 4.43
CA SER A 186 10.60 4.12 3.13
C SER A 186 9.83 3.36 2.06
N ILE A 187 9.46 4.07 1.01
CA ILE A 187 8.90 3.51 -0.21
C ILE A 187 9.78 3.93 -1.37
N ASN A 188 10.11 2.99 -2.24
CA ASN A 188 10.80 3.26 -3.49
C ASN A 188 9.86 2.98 -4.67
N ILE A 189 9.61 4.00 -5.49
CA ILE A 189 8.72 3.94 -6.66
C ILE A 189 9.61 4.03 -7.91
N THR A 190 9.61 2.98 -8.72
CA THR A 190 10.26 2.95 -10.03
C THR A 190 9.21 3.09 -11.12
N ASN A 191 9.31 4.15 -11.92
CA ASN A 191 8.45 4.35 -13.09
C ASN A 191 9.10 3.74 -14.33
N PHE A 192 8.28 3.18 -15.22
CA PHE A 192 8.70 2.57 -16.48
C PHE A 192 8.05 3.28 -17.66
N ASP A 193 8.79 3.40 -18.76
CA ASP A 193 8.24 3.85 -20.03
C ASP A 193 7.47 2.71 -20.74
N ASP A 194 6.84 3.02 -21.88
CA ASP A 194 6.09 2.03 -22.66
C ASP A 194 6.95 0.90 -23.24
N LYS A 195 8.28 1.06 -23.21
CA LYS A 195 9.25 0.05 -23.66
C LYS A 195 9.78 -0.78 -22.48
N GLY A 196 9.33 -0.53 -21.26
CA GLY A 196 9.77 -1.20 -20.04
C GLY A 196 11.12 -0.71 -19.49
N ASN A 197 11.64 0.42 -19.97
CA ASN A 197 12.85 1.03 -19.41
C ASN A 197 12.51 1.82 -18.16
N LYS A 198 13.40 1.80 -17.17
CA LYS A 198 13.27 2.65 -15.98
C LYS A 198 13.44 4.11 -16.36
N LYS A 199 12.46 4.94 -16.02
CA LYS A 199 12.46 6.39 -16.28
C LYS A 199 12.87 7.19 -15.04
N GLU A 200 12.36 6.81 -13.88
CA GLU A 200 12.49 7.59 -12.65
C GLU A 200 12.46 6.67 -11.44
N ASN A 201 13.16 7.06 -10.37
CA ASN A 201 13.17 6.37 -9.10
C ASN A 201 12.92 7.37 -7.96
N ILE A 202 11.72 7.32 -7.38
CA ILE A 202 11.28 8.22 -6.30
C ILE A 202 11.40 7.49 -4.97
N VAL A 203 12.10 8.10 -4.01
CA VAL A 203 12.19 7.58 -2.64
C VAL A 203 11.40 8.49 -1.71
N ILE A 204 10.42 7.91 -1.01
CA ILE A 204 9.66 8.58 0.05
C ILE A 204 10.13 8.01 1.38
N ASN A 205 10.65 8.87 2.25
CA ASN A 205 11.11 8.50 3.59
C ASN A 205 10.08 8.88 4.64
N PHE A 206 9.93 8.04 5.66
CA PHE A 206 8.97 8.20 6.75
C PHE A 206 9.72 8.37 8.07
N SER A 207 9.31 9.33 8.88
CA SER A 207 10.00 9.65 10.13
C SER A 207 9.07 10.28 11.17
N LYS A 208 9.56 10.43 12.40
CA LYS A 208 8.85 11.13 13.49
C LYS A 208 7.42 10.62 13.71
N TYR A 209 7.28 9.30 13.83
CA TYR A 209 6.00 8.65 14.13
C TYR A 209 5.41 9.13 15.47
N GLN A 210 4.11 9.39 15.48
CA GLN A 210 3.30 9.72 16.66
C GLN A 210 2.04 8.84 16.67
N PHE A 211 1.61 8.40 17.86
CA PHE A 211 0.50 7.46 18.07
C PHE A 211 -0.51 8.03 19.05
#